data_AF-A0A379SXH0-F1
#
_entry.id   AF-A0A379SXH0-F1
#
_cell.length_a   1.000
_cell.length_b   1.000
_cell.length_c   1.000
_cell.angle_alpha   90.00
_cell.angle_beta   90.00
_cell.angle_gamma   90.00
#
_symmetry.space_group_name_H-M   'P 1'
#
loop_
_entity.id
_entity.type
_entity.pdbx_description
1 polymer ?
#
loop_
_entity_poly.entity_id
_entity_poly.type
_entity_poly.pdbx_seq_one_letter_code
_entity_poly.pdbx_strand_id
1 'polypeptide(L)'
;MQAAKRSMAAHVQAMLAFSKMGVPTFDYGNNIRQMAKEMGVENAFDFPGFVPAYIRPLFCRGIGPFRWVALSGDPQDIYKTDAKVKEIVAEDKHLHHWLDMARERIHFQGLPARICWVGLEWRQKLGLAFNEMVRCGEVSAPIVIGRDHLDSGSVASPNRETEAMRDGSDAVSDWPLLNALLNTASGATWVSLHHGGGVGDGLFATRRYGDCL
;
A
#
# COMPACT_ATOMS: atom_id res chain seq x y z
N MET A 1 -15.02 -24.42 3.22
CA MET A 1 -14.19 -23.83 2.15
C MET A 1 -14.82 -23.95 0.76
N GLN A 2 -15.24 -25.14 0.31
CA GLN A 2 -15.76 -25.36 -1.05
C GLN A 2 -16.97 -24.49 -1.43
N ALA A 3 -17.95 -24.33 -0.54
CA ALA A 3 -19.14 -23.52 -0.80
C ALA A 3 -18.79 -22.04 -1.06
N ALA A 4 -17.85 -21.48 -0.29
CA ALA A 4 -17.38 -20.11 -0.48
C ALA A 4 -16.71 -19.92 -1.84
N LYS A 5 -15.81 -20.84 -2.24
CA LYS A 5 -15.15 -20.78 -3.55
C LYS A 5 -16.13 -20.89 -4.72
N ARG A 6 -17.17 -21.73 -4.60
CA ARG A 6 -18.27 -21.79 -5.60
C ARG A 6 -18.98 -20.45 -5.74
N SER A 7 -19.30 -19.77 -4.64
CA SER A 7 -19.92 -18.44 -4.70
C SER A 7 -18.97 -17.39 -5.30
N MET A 8 -17.67 -17.45 -4.99
CA MET A 8 -16.66 -16.59 -5.61
C MET A 8 -16.56 -16.82 -7.12
N ALA A 9 -16.67 -18.07 -7.59
CA ALA A 9 -16.67 -18.38 -9.03
C ALA A 9 -17.84 -17.71 -9.75
N ALA A 10 -19.06 -17.80 -9.20
CA ALA A 10 -20.23 -17.12 -9.75
C ALA A 10 -20.08 -15.59 -9.72
N HIS A 11 -19.50 -15.03 -8.65
CA HIS A 11 -19.19 -13.61 -8.54
C HIS A 11 -18.21 -13.16 -9.64
N VAL A 12 -17.10 -13.88 -9.85
CA VAL A 12 -16.11 -13.56 -10.88
C VAL A 12 -16.69 -13.68 -12.29
N GLN A 13 -17.58 -14.64 -12.54
CA GLN A 13 -18.31 -14.71 -13.82
C GLN A 13 -19.16 -13.47 -14.09
N ALA A 14 -19.80 -12.90 -13.06
CA ALA A 14 -20.52 -11.64 -13.21
C ALA A 14 -19.57 -10.46 -13.50
N MET A 15 -18.43 -10.39 -12.80
CA MET A 15 -17.39 -9.39 -13.10
C MET A 15 -16.88 -9.51 -14.55
N LEU A 16 -16.66 -10.73 -15.03
CA LEU A 16 -16.27 -10.99 -16.42
C LEU A 16 -17.34 -10.54 -17.42
N ALA A 17 -18.62 -10.71 -17.11
CA ALA A 17 -19.71 -10.23 -17.95
C ALA A 17 -19.68 -8.70 -18.06
N PHE A 18 -19.47 -7.97 -16.96
CA PHE A 18 -19.30 -6.51 -17.00
C PHE A 18 -18.05 -6.08 -17.79
N SER A 19 -16.93 -6.80 -17.61
CA SER A 19 -15.70 -6.55 -18.39
C SER A 19 -15.95 -6.70 -19.90
N LYS A 20 -16.68 -7.75 -20.31
CA LYS A 20 -17.08 -7.97 -21.72
C LYS A 20 -17.99 -6.87 -22.27
N MET A 21 -18.74 -6.19 -21.40
CA MET A 21 -19.56 -5.02 -21.77
C MET A 21 -18.74 -3.72 -21.85
N GLY A 22 -17.42 -3.77 -21.64
CA GLY A 22 -16.54 -2.60 -21.68
C GLY A 22 -16.47 -1.82 -20.37
N VAL A 23 -17.02 -2.36 -19.27
CA VAL A 23 -16.92 -1.72 -17.94
C VAL A 23 -15.51 -1.97 -17.37
N PRO A 24 -14.75 -0.93 -16.97
CA PRO A 24 -13.46 -1.10 -16.33
C PRO A 24 -13.58 -1.99 -15.08
N THR A 25 -13.03 -3.20 -15.18
CA THR A 25 -13.11 -4.24 -14.16
C THR A 25 -11.69 -4.60 -13.72
N PHE A 26 -11.46 -4.74 -12.42
CA PHE A 26 -10.13 -5.07 -11.90
C PHE A 26 -10.25 -5.83 -10.57
N ASP A 27 -9.23 -6.61 -10.25
CA ASP A 27 -9.06 -7.25 -8.96
C ASP A 27 -8.38 -6.29 -7.97
N TYR A 28 -8.95 -6.17 -6.78
CA TYR A 28 -8.47 -5.28 -5.73
C TYR A 28 -7.74 -6.02 -4.61
N GLY A 29 -6.99 -7.05 -4.98
CA GLY A 29 -5.93 -7.60 -4.16
C GLY A 29 -6.36 -8.55 -3.04
N ASN A 30 -7.49 -9.23 -3.24
CA ASN A 30 -8.04 -10.22 -2.31
C ASN A 30 -7.98 -11.67 -2.85
N ASN A 31 -7.31 -11.87 -3.99
CA ASN A 31 -7.10 -13.18 -4.62
C ASN A 31 -8.38 -13.87 -5.14
N ILE A 32 -9.49 -13.14 -5.33
CA ILE A 32 -10.77 -13.73 -5.76
C ILE A 32 -10.69 -14.40 -7.14
N ARG A 33 -9.89 -13.86 -8.06
CA ARG A 33 -9.65 -14.47 -9.39
C ARG A 33 -9.05 -15.87 -9.28
N GLN A 34 -8.06 -16.05 -8.38
CA GLN A 34 -7.44 -17.35 -8.13
C GLN A 34 -8.45 -18.34 -7.55
N MET A 35 -9.28 -17.91 -6.59
CA MET A 35 -10.31 -18.77 -6.00
C MET A 35 -11.34 -19.22 -7.04
N ALA A 36 -11.70 -18.36 -7.99
CA ALA A 36 -12.58 -18.70 -9.11
C ALA A 36 -11.91 -19.65 -10.12
N LYS A 37 -10.63 -19.44 -10.43
CA LYS A 37 -9.84 -20.31 -11.32
C LYS A 37 -9.77 -21.74 -10.78
N GLU A 38 -9.54 -21.90 -9.47
CA GLU A 38 -9.54 -23.21 -8.80
C GLU A 38 -10.90 -23.93 -8.87
N MET A 39 -11.98 -23.20 -9.14
CA MET A 39 -13.33 -23.73 -9.31
C MET A 39 -13.73 -23.91 -10.78
N GLY A 40 -12.79 -23.78 -11.72
CA GLY A 40 -13.00 -24.02 -13.15
C GLY A 40 -13.39 -22.79 -13.97
N VAL A 41 -13.29 -21.58 -13.43
CA VAL A 41 -13.42 -20.35 -14.24
C VAL A 41 -12.10 -20.10 -14.97
N GLU A 42 -11.92 -20.73 -16.14
CA GLU A 42 -10.65 -20.72 -16.88
C GLU A 42 -10.14 -19.30 -17.20
N ASN A 43 -11.07 -18.39 -17.47
CA ASN A 43 -10.81 -17.03 -17.90
C ASN A 43 -10.92 -16.01 -16.74
N ALA A 44 -10.77 -16.46 -15.48
CA ALA A 44 -10.86 -15.62 -14.29
C ALA A 44 -9.84 -14.47 -14.24
N PHE A 45 -8.76 -14.55 -15.01
CA PHE A 45 -7.69 -13.54 -15.08
C PHE A 45 -7.82 -12.60 -16.29
N ASP A 46 -8.93 -12.65 -17.04
CA ASP A 46 -9.17 -11.74 -18.19
C ASP A 46 -9.32 -10.27 -17.77
N PHE A 47 -9.49 -9.97 -16.48
CA PHE A 47 -9.39 -8.62 -15.93
C PHE A 47 -8.16 -8.50 -15.01
N PRO A 48 -7.44 -7.35 -15.08
CA PRO A 48 -6.15 -7.20 -14.41
C PRO A 48 -6.29 -6.93 -12.91
N GLY A 49 -5.19 -7.13 -12.17
CA GLY A 49 -5.04 -6.55 -10.84
C GLY A 49 -4.90 -5.03 -10.90
N PHE A 50 -5.30 -4.34 -9.83
CA PHE A 50 -5.22 -2.89 -9.77
C PHE A 50 -3.78 -2.34 -9.83
N VAL A 51 -2.78 -3.13 -9.40
CA VAL A 51 -1.38 -2.69 -9.44
C VAL A 51 -0.83 -2.59 -10.85
N PRO A 52 -0.84 -3.66 -11.68
CA PRO A 52 -0.44 -3.54 -13.07
C PRO A 52 -1.28 -2.52 -13.85
N ALA A 53 -2.57 -2.37 -13.52
CA ALA A 53 -3.47 -1.45 -14.23
C ALA A 53 -3.25 0.03 -13.88
N TYR A 54 -3.02 0.37 -12.61
CA TYR A 54 -3.09 1.76 -12.14
C TYR A 54 -1.91 2.19 -11.26
N ILE A 55 -1.43 1.31 -10.36
CA ILE A 55 -0.51 1.73 -9.28
C ILE A 55 0.96 1.62 -9.67
N ARG A 56 1.35 0.69 -10.56
CA ARG A 56 2.76 0.45 -10.90
C ARG A 56 3.53 1.72 -11.32
N PRO A 57 2.97 2.66 -12.10
CA PRO A 57 3.66 3.92 -12.40
C PRO A 57 4.00 4.78 -11.17
N LEU A 58 3.23 4.66 -10.08
CA LEU A 58 3.54 5.30 -8.80
C LEU A 58 4.72 4.60 -8.11
N PHE A 59 4.70 3.27 -8.06
CA PHE A 59 5.80 2.47 -7.50
C PHE A 59 7.13 2.70 -8.22
N CYS A 60 7.12 2.88 -9.54
CA CYS A 60 8.33 3.23 -10.30
C CYS A 60 9.00 4.53 -9.83
N ARG A 61 8.29 5.40 -9.11
CA ARG A 61 8.81 6.64 -8.50
C ARG A 61 8.98 6.54 -6.97
N GLY A 62 8.85 5.34 -6.41
CA GLY A 62 8.84 5.10 -4.97
C GLY A 62 7.61 5.68 -4.25
N ILE A 63 6.57 6.07 -4.98
CA ILE A 63 5.34 6.60 -4.39
C ILE A 63 4.52 5.43 -3.87
N GLY A 64 4.20 5.46 -2.59
CA GLY A 64 3.44 4.42 -1.91
C GLY A 64 2.84 4.91 -0.59
N PRO A 65 2.22 4.03 0.20
CA PRO A 65 1.35 4.39 1.32
C PRO A 65 2.12 4.81 2.59
N PHE A 66 2.93 5.86 2.47
CA PHE A 66 3.63 6.53 3.55
C PHE A 66 2.63 7.12 4.56
N ARG A 67 2.86 6.86 5.84
CA ARG A 67 1.96 7.25 6.92
C ARG A 67 2.73 7.68 8.15
N TRP A 68 2.07 8.46 8.99
CA TRP A 68 2.59 8.82 10.30
C TRP A 68 1.49 8.90 11.35
N VAL A 69 1.87 8.78 12.61
CA VAL A 69 0.99 8.69 13.78
C VAL A 69 1.52 9.61 14.88
N ALA A 70 0.65 10.45 15.45
CA ALA A 70 0.99 11.31 16.57
C ALA A 70 0.86 10.57 17.90
N LEU A 71 1.99 10.33 18.59
CA LEU A 71 2.00 9.61 19.88
C LEU A 71 1.39 10.42 21.04
N SER A 72 1.21 11.71 20.86
CA SER A 72 0.50 12.59 21.81
C SER A 72 -0.97 12.23 21.97
N GLY A 73 -1.58 11.64 20.94
CA GLY A 73 -3.03 11.49 20.85
C GLY A 73 -3.75 12.78 20.44
N ASP A 74 -3.04 13.90 20.23
CA ASP A 74 -3.63 15.19 19.87
C ASP A 74 -3.82 15.32 18.34
N PRO A 75 -5.07 15.48 17.83
CA PRO A 75 -5.34 15.72 16.42
C PRO A 75 -4.60 16.94 15.83
N GLN A 76 -4.28 17.94 16.65
CA GLN A 76 -3.58 19.14 16.20
C GLN A 76 -2.19 18.82 15.65
N ASP A 77 -1.50 17.80 16.16
CA ASP A 77 -0.20 17.41 15.63
C ASP A 77 -0.32 16.87 14.19
N ILE A 78 -1.41 16.18 13.87
CA ILE A 78 -1.71 15.78 12.49
C ILE A 78 -2.03 16.99 11.62
N TYR A 79 -2.82 17.96 12.10
CA TYR A 79 -3.13 19.14 11.30
C TYR A 79 -1.90 20.03 11.03
N LYS A 80 -0.96 20.12 11.99
CA LYS A 80 0.32 20.82 11.80
C LYS A 80 1.20 20.09 10.79
N THR A 81 1.29 18.77 10.87
CA THR A 81 2.03 17.97 9.88
C THR A 81 1.39 18.02 8.50
N ASP A 82 0.05 18.03 8.38
CA ASP A 82 -0.66 18.27 7.10
C ASP A 82 -0.24 19.62 6.49
N ALA A 83 -0.18 20.69 7.29
CA ALA A 83 0.27 22.00 6.84
C ALA A 83 1.75 21.99 6.41
N LYS A 84 2.62 21.33 7.19
CA LYS A 84 4.05 21.18 6.86
C LYS A 84 4.27 20.42 5.55
N VAL A 85 3.47 19.39 5.28
CA VAL A 85 3.54 18.65 4.01
C VAL A 85 3.19 19.58 2.84
N LYS A 86 2.14 20.41 2.95
CA LYS A 86 1.77 21.37 1.91
C LYS A 86 2.84 22.43 1.67
N GLU A 87 3.54 22.86 2.72
CA GLU A 87 4.67 23.80 2.61
C GLU A 87 5.83 23.17 1.83
N ILE A 88 6.19 21.92 2.13
CA ILE A 88 7.34 21.24 1.51
C ILE A 88 7.03 20.78 0.08
N VAL A 89 5.82 20.29 -0.16
CA VAL A 89 5.35 19.80 -1.47
C VAL A 89 4.36 20.80 -2.06
N ALA A 90 4.82 22.04 -2.27
CA ALA A 90 3.96 23.19 -2.58
C ALA A 90 3.18 23.07 -3.91
N GLU A 91 3.78 22.46 -4.93
CA GLU A 91 3.22 22.47 -6.29
C GLU A 91 2.24 21.32 -6.58
N ASP A 92 2.13 20.33 -5.69
CA ASP A 92 1.26 19.17 -5.91
C ASP A 92 -0.18 19.43 -5.46
N LYS A 93 -0.97 19.99 -6.38
CA LYS A 93 -2.39 20.29 -6.16
C LYS A 93 -3.22 19.05 -5.77
N HIS A 94 -2.86 17.87 -6.30
CA HIS A 94 -3.59 16.64 -5.99
C HIS A 94 -3.33 16.20 -4.55
N LEU A 95 -2.07 16.27 -4.12
CA LEU A 95 -1.67 16.01 -2.74
C LEU A 95 -2.34 16.99 -1.77
N HIS A 96 -2.41 18.28 -2.11
CA HIS A 96 -3.05 19.28 -1.25
C HIS A 96 -4.54 18.99 -1.09
N HIS A 97 -5.23 18.68 -2.20
CA HIS A 97 -6.64 18.30 -2.18
C HIS A 97 -6.87 17.01 -1.38
N TRP A 98 -5.96 16.03 -1.48
CA TRP A 98 -6.01 14.82 -0.66
C TRP A 98 -5.98 15.16 0.84
N LEU A 99 -5.07 16.03 1.29
CA LEU A 99 -4.98 16.42 2.70
C LEU A 99 -6.23 17.19 3.18
N ASP A 100 -6.78 18.07 2.33
CA ASP A 100 -8.03 18.79 2.64
C ASP A 100 -9.20 17.82 2.82
N MET A 101 -9.39 16.92 1.85
CA MET A 101 -10.44 15.90 1.91
C MET A 101 -10.24 14.95 3.09
N ALA A 102 -8.99 14.57 3.38
CA ALA A 102 -8.68 13.69 4.50
C ALA A 102 -8.96 14.35 5.85
N ARG A 103 -8.84 15.68 5.97
CA ARG A 103 -9.26 16.43 7.15
C ARG A 103 -10.78 16.52 7.28
N GLU A 104 -11.47 16.74 6.17
CA GLU A 104 -12.93 16.95 6.17
C GLU A 104 -13.75 15.65 6.25
N ARG A 105 -13.20 14.54 5.76
CA ARG A 105 -13.97 13.30 5.53
C ARG A 105 -13.48 12.10 6.34
N ILE A 106 -12.27 12.13 6.88
CA ILE A 106 -11.70 11.00 7.63
C ILE A 106 -11.64 11.35 9.12
N HIS A 107 -12.42 10.61 9.91
CA HIS A 107 -12.35 10.68 11.36
C HIS A 107 -11.18 9.83 11.87
N PHE A 108 -10.45 10.34 12.85
CA PHE A 108 -9.37 9.58 13.48
C PHE A 108 -9.91 8.37 14.25
N GLN A 109 -9.11 7.30 14.29
CA GLN A 109 -9.40 6.06 15.00
C GLN A 109 -8.19 5.70 15.86
N GLY A 110 -8.34 5.72 17.20
CA GLY A 110 -7.20 5.57 18.11
C GLY A 110 -6.29 6.80 18.08
N LEU A 111 -4.97 6.59 18.00
CA LEU A 111 -4.03 7.70 17.83
C LEU A 111 -4.28 8.41 16.49
N PRO A 112 -4.34 9.76 16.46
CA PRO A 112 -4.43 10.51 15.22
C PRO A 112 -3.30 10.13 14.28
N ALA A 113 -3.66 9.80 13.05
CA ALA A 113 -2.74 9.31 12.02
C ALA A 113 -3.12 9.86 10.66
N ARG A 114 -2.13 10.02 9.79
CA ARG A 114 -2.34 10.44 8.40
C ARG A 114 -1.63 9.48 7.45
N ILE A 115 -2.34 9.16 6.39
CA ILE A 115 -1.80 8.49 5.20
C ILE A 115 -1.64 9.55 4.10
N CYS A 116 -0.49 9.58 3.44
CA CYS A 116 -0.23 10.47 2.30
C CYS A 116 0.75 9.78 1.36
N TRP A 117 0.33 9.53 0.11
CA TRP A 117 1.18 8.82 -0.84
C TRP A 117 2.29 9.75 -1.35
N VAL A 118 3.52 9.47 -0.94
CA VAL A 118 4.70 10.27 -1.33
C VAL A 118 5.85 9.39 -1.81
N GLY A 119 6.60 9.93 -2.77
CA GLY A 119 7.70 9.26 -3.46
C GLY A 119 9.04 9.30 -2.73
N LEU A 120 10.03 8.64 -3.33
CA LEU A 120 11.42 8.63 -2.85
C LEU A 120 11.96 10.04 -2.58
N GLU A 121 11.59 11.00 -3.44
CA GLU A 121 12.00 12.40 -3.34
C GLU A 121 11.60 13.09 -2.01
N TRP A 122 10.46 12.69 -1.44
CA TRP A 122 9.82 13.45 -0.37
C TRP A 122 9.88 12.78 1.00
N ARG A 123 9.94 11.44 1.06
CA ARG A 123 9.87 10.69 2.33
C ARG A 123 10.92 11.14 3.35
N GLN A 124 12.19 11.26 2.93
CA GLN A 124 13.27 11.71 3.82
C GLN A 124 13.07 13.17 4.25
N LYS A 125 12.70 14.07 3.32
CA LYS A 125 12.50 15.49 3.60
C LYS A 125 11.39 15.70 4.63
N LEU A 126 10.26 15.00 4.46
CA LEU A 126 9.14 15.04 5.39
C LEU A 126 9.50 14.43 6.75
N GLY A 127 10.20 13.30 6.77
CA GLY A 127 10.64 12.68 8.02
C GLY A 127 11.55 13.58 8.86
N LEU A 128 12.52 14.24 8.22
CA LEU A 128 13.38 15.22 8.89
C LEU A 128 12.61 16.45 9.35
N ALA A 129 11.67 16.95 8.56
CA ALA A 129 10.83 18.08 8.94
C ALA A 129 9.94 17.76 10.15
N PHE A 130 9.32 16.57 10.19
CA PHE A 130 8.54 16.14 11.34
C PHE A 130 9.41 15.99 12.59
N ASN A 131 10.62 15.45 12.45
CA ASN A 131 11.56 15.35 13.56
C ASN A 131 11.98 16.74 14.08
N GLU A 132 12.15 17.72 13.19
CA GLU A 132 12.40 19.11 13.58
C GLU A 132 11.21 19.73 14.32
N MET A 133 9.97 19.49 13.85
CA MET A 133 8.75 19.92 14.54
C MET A 133 8.65 19.34 15.95
N VAL A 134 9.08 18.09 16.15
CA VAL A 134 9.16 17.46 17.49
C VAL A 134 10.23 18.18 18.33
N ARG A 135 11.42 18.40 17.76
CA ARG A 135 12.54 19.04 18.47
C ARG A 135 12.22 20.46 18.95
N CYS A 136 11.50 21.25 18.14
CA CYS A 136 11.13 22.62 18.49
C CYS A 136 9.81 22.75 19.28
N GLY A 137 9.11 21.63 19.50
CA GLY A 137 7.82 21.60 20.21
C GLY A 137 6.64 22.13 19.39
N GLU A 138 6.79 22.25 18.06
CA GLU A 138 5.67 22.56 17.18
C GLU A 138 4.61 21.46 17.23
N VAL A 139 5.02 20.19 17.28
CA VAL A 139 4.15 19.07 17.69
C VAL A 139 4.42 18.66 19.13
N SER A 140 3.39 18.16 19.82
CA SER A 140 3.41 18.00 21.28
C SER A 140 4.12 16.74 21.79
N ALA A 141 4.36 15.75 20.92
CA ALA A 141 5.09 14.52 21.24
C ALA A 141 5.73 13.92 19.97
N PRO A 142 6.57 12.88 20.09
CA PRO A 142 7.16 12.21 18.93
C PRO A 142 6.11 11.67 17.93
N ILE A 143 6.50 11.66 16.65
CA ILE A 143 5.71 11.12 15.54
C ILE A 143 6.31 9.80 15.10
N VAL A 144 5.49 8.75 15.04
CA VAL A 144 5.86 7.48 14.39
C VAL A 144 5.68 7.64 12.89
N ILE A 145 6.65 7.20 12.10
CA ILE A 145 6.57 7.16 10.63
C ILE A 145 6.65 5.70 10.19
N GLY A 146 5.77 5.29 9.27
CA GLY A 146 5.73 3.94 8.76
C GLY A 146 5.00 3.87 7.42
N ARG A 147 4.52 2.66 7.07
CA ARG A 147 3.79 2.40 5.82
C ARG A 147 3.02 1.07 5.88
N ASP A 148 2.31 0.73 4.81
CA ASP A 148 1.91 -0.67 4.58
C ASP A 148 3.13 -1.50 4.12
N HIS A 149 3.01 -2.83 4.19
CA HIS A 149 3.90 -3.76 3.50
C HIS A 149 3.69 -3.72 1.98
N LEU A 150 2.51 -3.27 1.52
CA LEU A 150 2.30 -2.88 0.11
C LEU A 150 3.04 -1.58 -0.16
N ASP A 151 4.24 -1.67 -0.72
CA ASP A 151 5.03 -0.52 -1.16
C ASP A 151 5.98 -0.94 -2.28
N SER A 152 6.59 0.02 -2.97
CA SER A 152 7.30 -0.19 -4.24
C SER A 152 8.40 -1.26 -4.20
N GLY A 153 9.02 -1.49 -3.05
CA GLY A 153 10.15 -2.42 -2.91
C GLY A 153 10.06 -3.36 -1.71
N SER A 154 8.90 -3.47 -1.05
CA SER A 154 8.74 -4.24 0.19
C SER A 154 7.81 -5.44 0.04
N VAL A 155 7.49 -5.85 -1.19
CA VAL A 155 6.57 -6.97 -1.42
C VAL A 155 6.85 -7.72 -2.71
N ALA A 156 6.73 -9.05 -2.65
CA ALA A 156 6.57 -9.91 -3.81
C ALA A 156 5.19 -10.56 -3.73
N SER A 157 4.32 -10.41 -4.73
CA SER A 157 2.98 -11.00 -4.78
C SER A 157 2.48 -11.12 -6.24
N PRO A 158 2.63 -12.29 -6.87
CA PRO A 158 2.31 -12.51 -8.30
C PRO A 158 0.85 -12.27 -8.69
N ASN A 159 -0.08 -12.37 -7.74
CA ASN A 159 -1.51 -12.12 -7.99
C ASN A 159 -1.94 -10.69 -7.59
N ARG A 160 -0.97 -9.81 -7.28
CA ARG A 160 -1.25 -8.45 -6.82
C ARG A 160 -0.12 -7.46 -7.16
N GLU A 161 0.78 -7.16 -6.22
CA GLU A 161 1.76 -6.07 -6.41
C GLU A 161 2.77 -6.32 -7.53
N THR A 162 3.26 -7.55 -7.65
CA THR A 162 4.22 -7.95 -8.69
C THR A 162 3.56 -8.74 -9.81
N GLU A 163 2.25 -8.60 -10.00
CA GLU A 163 1.52 -9.25 -11.10
C GLU A 163 1.95 -8.72 -12.47
N ALA A 164 2.38 -9.60 -13.38
CA ALA A 164 2.80 -9.25 -14.73
C ALA A 164 3.93 -8.21 -14.73
N MET A 165 5.03 -8.50 -14.02
CA MET A 165 6.27 -7.75 -14.18
C MET A 165 6.75 -7.90 -15.63
N ARG A 166 7.32 -6.83 -16.18
CA ARG A 166 7.69 -6.79 -17.61
C ARG A 166 8.74 -7.83 -17.99
N ASP A 167 9.55 -8.24 -17.04
CA ASP A 167 10.62 -9.24 -17.15
C ASP A 167 10.21 -10.63 -16.63
N GLY A 168 8.96 -10.82 -16.21
CA GLY A 168 8.45 -12.08 -15.65
C GLY A 168 8.96 -12.39 -14.24
N SER A 169 9.54 -11.41 -13.54
CA SER A 169 10.09 -11.57 -12.18
C SER A 169 9.04 -11.63 -11.07
N ASP A 170 7.77 -11.84 -11.40
CA ASP A 170 6.60 -11.75 -10.51
C ASP A 170 6.80 -12.46 -9.15
N ALA A 171 7.40 -13.65 -9.16
CA ALA A 171 7.56 -14.51 -7.99
C ALA A 171 8.90 -14.34 -7.24
N VAL A 172 9.80 -13.45 -7.70
CA VAL A 172 11.10 -13.22 -7.06
C VAL A 172 10.90 -12.55 -5.70
N SER A 173 11.14 -13.29 -4.63
CA SER A 173 10.93 -12.83 -3.25
C SER A 173 12.17 -12.30 -2.54
N ASP A 174 13.31 -12.18 -3.23
CA ASP A 174 14.54 -11.66 -2.62
C ASP A 174 14.39 -10.17 -2.23
N TRP A 175 13.63 -9.40 -3.02
CA TRP A 175 13.44 -7.97 -2.84
C TRP A 175 12.84 -7.57 -1.49
N PRO A 176 11.70 -8.15 -1.02
CA PRO A 176 11.23 -7.87 0.34
C PRO A 176 12.27 -8.29 1.39
N LEU A 177 12.93 -9.44 1.27
CA LEU A 177 13.96 -9.84 2.25
C LEU A 177 15.09 -8.81 2.35
N LEU A 178 15.57 -8.31 1.21
CA LEU A 178 16.56 -7.24 1.15
C LEU A 178 16.02 -5.93 1.74
N ASN A 179 14.74 -5.63 1.58
CA ASN A 179 14.08 -4.48 2.18
C ASN A 179 14.18 -4.52 3.72
N ALA A 180 13.79 -5.63 4.37
CA ALA A 180 13.94 -5.77 5.83
C ALA A 180 15.39 -5.65 6.27
N LEU A 181 16.30 -6.37 5.62
CA LEU A 181 17.71 -6.37 6.00
C LEU A 181 18.32 -4.96 5.88
N LEU A 182 18.00 -4.24 4.79
CA LEU A 182 18.47 -2.88 4.60
C LEU A 182 17.87 -1.90 5.60
N ASN A 183 16.56 -2.01 5.90
CA ASN A 183 15.91 -1.16 6.91
C ASN A 183 16.50 -1.40 8.32
N THR A 184 16.79 -2.66 8.65
CA THR A 184 17.47 -3.04 9.89
C THR A 184 18.85 -2.40 9.96
N ALA A 185 19.65 -2.54 8.89
CA ALA A 185 20.97 -1.95 8.80
C ALA A 185 20.95 -0.41 8.79
N SER A 186 19.86 0.20 8.31
CA SER A 186 19.69 1.65 8.21
C SER A 186 19.16 2.30 9.50
N GLY A 187 18.90 1.51 10.55
CA GLY A 187 18.51 2.02 11.86
C GLY A 187 17.02 2.31 12.02
N ALA A 188 16.15 1.59 11.31
CA ALA A 188 14.72 1.60 11.59
C ALA A 188 14.43 1.20 13.05
N THR A 189 13.41 1.81 13.66
CA THR A 189 13.06 1.54 15.07
C THR A 189 12.56 0.10 15.27
N TRP A 190 11.80 -0.44 14.30
CA TRP A 190 11.48 -1.85 14.20
C TRP A 190 11.45 -2.27 12.73
N VAL A 191 11.58 -3.58 12.48
CA VAL A 191 11.42 -4.16 11.16
C VAL A 191 10.64 -5.46 11.31
N SER A 192 9.70 -5.71 10.39
CA SER A 192 8.91 -6.94 10.36
C SER A 192 9.09 -7.68 9.05
N LEU A 193 8.96 -9.02 9.07
CA LEU A 193 8.96 -9.89 7.91
C LEU A 193 7.73 -10.80 7.97
N HIS A 194 6.76 -10.58 7.07
CA HIS A 194 5.47 -11.29 7.10
C HIS A 194 5.28 -12.18 5.88
N HIS A 195 4.57 -13.29 6.08
CA HIS A 195 4.09 -14.16 5.01
C HIS A 195 2.56 -14.08 4.86
N GLY A 196 2.05 -14.22 3.63
CA GLY A 196 0.62 -14.48 3.36
C GLY A 196 -0.35 -13.31 3.49
N GLY A 197 0.10 -12.11 3.89
CA GLY A 197 -0.78 -10.96 4.09
C GLY A 197 -1.62 -10.63 2.84
N GLY A 198 -2.92 -10.36 2.98
CA GLY A 198 -3.79 -9.91 1.88
C GLY A 198 -4.23 -10.98 0.88
N VAL A 199 -3.32 -11.81 0.35
CA VAL A 199 -3.64 -12.85 -0.65
C VAL A 199 -3.74 -14.28 -0.07
N GLY A 200 -3.50 -14.46 1.23
CA GLY A 200 -3.60 -15.72 1.95
C GLY A 200 -2.30 -16.55 1.99
N ASP A 201 -2.29 -17.62 2.80
CA ASP A 201 -1.16 -18.54 2.92
C ASP A 201 -0.91 -19.30 1.60
N GLY A 202 0.33 -19.25 1.13
CA GLY A 202 0.70 -19.73 -0.20
C GLY A 202 0.91 -21.24 -0.30
N LEU A 203 0.16 -21.91 -1.17
CA LEU A 203 0.60 -23.14 -1.82
C LEU A 203 1.24 -22.75 -3.16
N PHE A 204 2.58 -22.83 -3.23
CA PHE A 204 3.51 -22.73 -4.38
C PHE A 204 3.37 -21.59 -5.43
N ALA A 205 2.20 -20.98 -5.66
CA ALA A 205 1.94 -19.97 -6.70
C ALA A 205 1.62 -18.57 -6.15
N THR A 206 1.35 -18.43 -4.84
CA THR A 206 0.97 -17.16 -4.21
C THR A 206 1.77 -16.92 -2.94
N ARG A 207 3.09 -16.74 -3.07
CA ARG A 207 3.90 -16.28 -1.92
C ARG A 207 3.79 -14.76 -1.85
N ARG A 208 3.23 -14.23 -0.75
CA ARG A 208 3.49 -12.85 -0.34
C ARG A 208 4.55 -12.84 0.74
N TYR A 209 5.63 -12.13 0.49
CA TYR A 209 6.54 -11.65 1.52
C TYR A 209 6.42 -10.15 1.57
N GLY A 210 6.40 -9.56 2.76
CA GLY A 210 6.60 -8.12 2.86
C GLY A 210 6.83 -7.65 4.27
N ASP A 211 7.31 -6.41 4.36
CA ASP A 211 7.95 -5.87 5.57
C ASP A 211 7.47 -4.46 5.90
N CYS A 212 7.48 -4.07 7.18
CA CYS A 212 7.26 -2.69 7.62
C CYS A 212 8.50 -2.09 8.29
N LEU A 213 8.55 -0.76 8.24
CA LEU A 213 9.38 0.12 9.06
C LEU A 213 8.67 0.52 10.35
#